data_AF-A0A952FVD3-F1
#
_entry.id   AF-A0A952FVD3-F1
#
_cell.length_a   1.000
_cell.length_b   1.000
_cell.length_c   1.000
_cell.angle_alpha   90.00
_cell.angle_beta   90.00
_cell.angle_gamma   90.00
#
_symmetry.space_group_name_H-M   'P 1'
#
loop_
_entity.id
_entity.type
_entity.pdbx_description
1 polymer ?
#
loop_
_entity_poly.entity_id
_entity_poly.type
_entity_poly.pdbx_seq_one_letter_code
_entity_poly.pdbx_strand_id
1 'polypeptide(L)'
;MTDVLFSALVDRLHPCGPIINDTAAGYVMEALYEVARAEGWRDVLQQAEAALRPIVAASPYLAGIMKRDPQRLRETLISPPEARLRAILMAAEAIEQQALTVDVADLNASKKILRHLKSECHLLTALADLGDVWSLDHVTAALTRF
;
A
#
# COMPACT_ATOMS: atom_id res chain seq x y z
N MET A 1 23.79 -9.44 6.53
CA MET A 1 22.38 -9.90 6.55
C MET A 1 21.45 -8.93 7.30
N THR A 2 21.89 -7.70 7.61
CA THR A 2 21.24 -6.77 8.54
C THR A 2 20.52 -5.61 7.85
N ASP A 3 20.64 -5.46 6.51
CA ASP A 3 20.09 -4.31 5.77
C ASP A 3 18.64 -4.48 5.29
N VAL A 4 18.13 -5.72 5.18
CA VAL A 4 16.82 -5.97 4.54
C VAL A 4 15.64 -5.45 5.38
N LEU A 5 15.80 -5.35 6.70
CA LEU A 5 14.76 -4.81 7.59
C LEU A 5 14.53 -3.30 7.44
N PHE A 6 15.47 -2.59 6.80
CA PHE A 6 15.42 -1.15 6.60
C PHE A 6 15.37 -0.73 5.14
N SER A 7 15.40 -1.67 4.19
CA SER A 7 15.26 -1.35 2.77
C SER A 7 13.80 -1.06 2.41
N ALA A 8 13.60 -0.22 1.40
CA ALA A 8 12.28 0.15 0.94
C ALA A 8 11.55 -1.10 0.38
N LEU A 9 10.22 -1.09 0.43
CA LEU A 9 9.43 -2.18 -0.12
C LEU A 9 9.75 -2.41 -1.60
N VAL A 10 9.91 -1.34 -2.38
CA VAL A 10 10.25 -1.42 -3.82
C VAL A 10 11.55 -2.16 -4.12
N ASP A 11 12.49 -2.20 -3.17
CA ASP A 11 13.75 -2.94 -3.31
C ASP A 11 13.60 -4.45 -3.02
N ARG A 12 12.47 -4.85 -2.43
CA ARG A 12 12.20 -6.22 -1.96
C ARG A 12 11.16 -6.95 -2.82
N LEU A 13 10.40 -6.24 -3.66
CA LEU A 13 9.30 -6.82 -4.43
C LEU A 13 9.79 -7.77 -5.53
N HIS A 14 9.19 -8.95 -5.60
CA HIS A 14 9.32 -9.88 -6.72
C HIS A 14 8.00 -9.95 -7.53
N PRO A 15 8.06 -10.08 -8.86
CA PRO A 15 6.85 -10.25 -9.67
C PRO A 15 6.09 -11.54 -9.36
N CYS A 16 4.79 -11.43 -9.01
CA CYS A 16 3.92 -12.58 -8.83
C CYS A 16 3.28 -13.03 -10.15
N GLY A 17 3.68 -14.19 -10.68
CA GLY A 17 2.95 -14.87 -11.75
C GLY A 17 2.71 -14.05 -13.03
N PRO A 18 1.78 -14.50 -13.89
CA PRO A 18 1.54 -13.87 -15.20
C PRO A 18 0.65 -12.63 -15.12
N ILE A 19 0.78 -11.75 -16.11
CA ILE A 19 -0.15 -10.64 -16.34
C ILE A 19 -1.40 -11.19 -17.05
N ILE A 20 -2.47 -11.41 -16.30
CA ILE A 20 -3.69 -12.06 -16.82
C ILE A 20 -4.55 -11.13 -17.71
N ASN A 21 -4.34 -9.82 -17.63
CA ASN A 21 -5.05 -8.80 -18.43
C ASN A 21 -4.14 -7.59 -18.64
N ASP A 22 -3.34 -7.64 -19.70
CA ASP A 22 -2.33 -6.61 -20.00
C ASP A 22 -2.93 -5.25 -20.33
N THR A 23 -4.07 -5.23 -21.04
CA THR A 23 -4.78 -4.00 -21.37
C THR A 23 -5.26 -3.26 -20.11
N ALA A 24 -5.92 -3.98 -19.19
CA ALA A 24 -6.38 -3.37 -17.94
C ALA A 24 -5.20 -2.90 -17.07
N ALA A 25 -4.12 -3.69 -17.00
CA ALA A 25 -2.91 -3.29 -16.32
C ALA A 25 -2.29 -2.03 -16.93
N GLY A 26 -2.24 -1.95 -18.27
CA GLY A 26 -1.73 -0.79 -19.01
C GLY A 26 -2.44 0.50 -18.62
N TYR A 27 -3.77 0.52 -18.60
CA TYR A 27 -4.54 1.70 -18.19
C TYR A 27 -4.26 2.14 -16.75
N VAL A 28 -4.10 1.19 -15.84
CA VAL A 28 -3.78 1.51 -14.44
C VAL A 28 -2.36 2.07 -14.33
N MET A 29 -1.39 1.42 -14.98
CA MET A 29 0.01 1.88 -14.97
C MET A 29 0.17 3.25 -15.61
N GLU A 30 -0.53 3.51 -16.72
CA GLU A 30 -0.51 4.82 -17.40
C GLU A 30 -0.99 5.94 -16.46
N ALA A 31 -2.13 5.75 -15.79
CA ALA A 31 -2.66 6.71 -14.83
C ALA A 31 -1.70 6.93 -13.64
N LEU A 32 -1.06 5.88 -13.14
CA LEU A 32 -0.05 5.99 -12.08
C LEU A 32 1.19 6.75 -12.56
N TYR A 33 1.64 6.50 -13.79
CA TYR A 33 2.80 7.19 -14.37
C TYR A 33 2.56 8.66 -14.66
N GLU A 34 1.32 9.07 -14.95
CA GLU A 34 0.95 10.48 -15.09
C GLU A 34 1.21 11.22 -13.78
N VAL A 35 0.66 10.71 -12.67
CA VAL A 35 0.85 11.31 -11.34
C VAL A 35 2.30 11.18 -10.88
N ALA A 36 2.95 10.03 -11.08
CA ALA A 36 4.34 9.82 -10.68
C ALA A 36 5.32 10.78 -11.39
N ARG A 37 5.02 11.16 -12.63
CA ARG A 37 5.78 12.18 -13.36
C ARG A 37 5.55 13.57 -12.78
N ALA A 38 4.30 13.94 -12.53
CA ALA A 38 3.95 15.24 -11.97
C ALA A 38 4.54 15.45 -10.56
N GLU A 39 4.56 14.39 -9.75
CA GLU A 39 4.98 14.42 -8.33
C GLU A 39 6.44 13.96 -8.13
N GLY A 40 7.20 13.72 -9.20
CA GLY A 40 8.64 13.48 -9.14
C GLY A 40 9.08 12.13 -8.55
N TRP A 41 8.29 11.07 -8.72
CA TRP A 41 8.61 9.72 -8.24
C TRP A 41 8.50 8.62 -9.31
N ARG A 42 8.56 9.01 -10.59
CA ARG A 42 8.55 8.10 -11.75
C ARG A 42 9.51 6.92 -11.59
N ASP A 43 10.74 7.17 -11.10
CA ASP A 43 11.78 6.14 -11.02
C ASP A 43 11.39 5.02 -10.02
N VAL A 44 10.73 5.39 -8.92
CA VAL A 44 10.18 4.43 -7.94
C VAL A 44 9.11 3.56 -8.59
N LEU A 45 8.19 4.17 -9.36
CA LEU A 45 7.14 3.42 -10.06
C LEU A 45 7.74 2.49 -11.12
N GLN A 46 8.76 2.95 -11.85
CA GLN A 46 9.43 2.15 -12.87
C GLN A 46 10.13 0.94 -12.26
N GLN A 47 10.78 1.08 -11.11
CA GLN A 47 11.37 -0.05 -10.39
C GLN A 47 10.31 -1.06 -9.93
N ALA A 48 9.16 -0.58 -9.44
CA ALA A 48 8.08 -1.43 -8.95
C ALA A 48 7.25 -2.08 -10.09
N GLU A 49 7.34 -1.59 -11.32
CA GLU A 49 6.39 -1.92 -12.40
C GLU A 49 6.26 -3.42 -12.63
N ALA A 50 7.38 -4.15 -12.70
CA ALA A 50 7.35 -5.59 -12.95
C ALA A 50 6.54 -6.35 -11.88
N ALA A 51 6.58 -5.89 -10.63
CA ALA A 51 5.80 -6.47 -9.54
C ALA A 51 4.34 -5.97 -9.52
N LEU A 52 4.09 -4.70 -9.84
CA LEU A 52 2.76 -4.13 -9.79
C LEU A 52 1.86 -4.59 -10.95
N ARG A 53 2.39 -4.77 -12.16
CA ARG A 53 1.61 -5.17 -13.35
C ARG A 53 0.73 -6.41 -13.14
N PRO A 54 1.26 -7.57 -12.69
CA PRO A 54 0.42 -8.74 -12.46
C PRO A 54 -0.62 -8.52 -11.36
N ILE A 55 -0.28 -7.74 -10.32
CA ILE A 55 -1.19 -7.42 -9.21
C ILE A 55 -2.38 -6.60 -9.70
N VAL A 56 -2.14 -5.51 -10.45
CA VAL A 56 -3.22 -4.66 -10.97
C VAL A 56 -4.04 -5.36 -12.06
N ALA A 57 -3.44 -6.30 -12.79
CA ALA A 57 -4.15 -7.16 -13.74
C ALA A 57 -5.12 -8.13 -13.05
N ALA A 58 -4.72 -8.65 -11.89
CA ALA A 58 -5.47 -9.67 -11.15
C ALA A 58 -6.47 -9.10 -10.13
N SER A 59 -6.22 -7.89 -9.62
CA SER A 59 -7.01 -7.32 -8.52
C SER A 59 -7.53 -5.91 -8.86
N PRO A 60 -8.77 -5.79 -9.36
CA PRO A 60 -9.44 -4.50 -9.55
C PRO A 60 -9.54 -3.69 -8.24
N TYR A 61 -9.62 -4.38 -7.10
CA TYR A 61 -9.63 -3.75 -5.78
C TYR A 61 -8.30 -3.04 -5.47
N LEU A 62 -7.16 -3.72 -5.62
CA LEU A 62 -5.84 -3.12 -5.38
C LEU A 62 -5.53 -2.03 -6.40
N ALA A 63 -5.86 -2.25 -7.68
CA ALA A 63 -5.79 -1.22 -8.71
C ALA A 63 -6.62 0.02 -8.34
N GLY A 64 -7.82 -0.18 -7.77
CA GLY A 64 -8.68 0.90 -7.28
C GLY A 64 -8.12 1.63 -6.07
N ILE A 65 -7.38 0.97 -5.16
CA ILE A 65 -6.69 1.65 -4.06
C ILE A 65 -5.57 2.52 -4.62
N MET A 66 -4.68 1.95 -5.45
CA MET A 66 -3.52 2.64 -6.01
C MET A 66 -3.90 3.88 -6.82
N LYS A 67 -4.95 3.79 -7.65
CA LYS A 67 -5.42 4.93 -8.47
C LYS A 67 -6.07 6.03 -7.66
N ARG A 68 -6.76 5.70 -6.57
CA ARG A 68 -7.45 6.70 -5.74
C ARG A 68 -6.47 7.56 -4.96
N ASP A 69 -5.32 7.01 -4.58
CA ASP A 69 -4.28 7.74 -3.89
C ASP A 69 -2.87 7.25 -4.31
N PRO A 70 -2.36 7.72 -5.46
CA PRO A 70 -1.04 7.33 -5.95
C PRO A 70 0.10 7.77 -5.03
N GLN A 71 -0.10 8.84 -4.25
CA GLN A 71 0.92 9.30 -3.30
C GLN A 71 1.05 8.33 -2.12
N ARG A 72 -0.05 7.77 -1.61
CA ARG A 72 0.02 6.67 -0.63
C ARG A 72 0.68 5.42 -1.19
N LEU A 73 0.48 5.10 -2.48
CA LEU A 73 1.24 4.03 -3.13
C LEU A 73 2.75 4.33 -3.08
N ARG A 74 3.16 5.53 -3.48
CA ARG A 74 4.56 5.97 -3.40
C ARG A 74 5.11 5.80 -1.99
N GLU A 75 4.42 6.33 -0.99
CA GLU A 75 4.86 6.23 0.40
C GLU A 75 5.01 4.77 0.87
N THR A 76 4.10 3.90 0.45
CA THR A 76 4.17 2.45 0.73
C THR A 76 5.40 1.82 0.07
N LEU A 77 5.69 2.17 -1.18
CA LEU A 77 6.81 1.63 -1.94
C LEU A 77 8.18 2.08 -1.41
N ILE A 78 8.33 3.34 -1.01
CA ILE A 78 9.62 3.89 -0.54
C ILE A 78 9.91 3.61 0.94
N SER A 79 8.95 3.09 1.69
CA SER A 79 9.11 2.79 3.11
C SER A 79 9.49 1.34 3.32
N PRO A 80 10.28 1.01 4.37
CA PRO A 80 10.37 -0.36 4.84
C PRO A 80 8.97 -0.83 5.28
N PRO A 81 8.50 -2.01 4.83
CA PRO A 81 7.12 -2.41 5.06
C PRO A 81 6.80 -2.55 6.56
N GLU A 82 7.77 -2.96 7.38
CA GLU A 82 7.62 -3.04 8.83
C GLU A 82 7.45 -1.65 9.47
N ALA A 83 8.17 -0.64 8.96
CA ALA A 83 8.03 0.74 9.42
C ALA A 83 6.70 1.35 8.97
N ARG A 84 6.26 1.06 7.73
CA ARG A 84 4.97 1.52 7.23
C ARG A 84 3.81 0.94 8.02
N LEU A 85 3.86 -0.36 8.35
CA LEU A 85 2.84 -1.00 9.19
C LEU A 85 2.75 -0.33 10.56
N ARG A 86 3.90 -0.11 11.23
CA ARG A 86 3.92 0.59 12.53
C ARG A 86 3.28 1.97 12.44
N ALA A 87 3.59 2.75 11.39
CA ALA A 87 3.00 4.07 11.21
C ALA A 87 1.47 4.01 11.03
N ILE A 88 0.97 3.05 10.26
CA ILE A 88 -0.48 2.83 10.06
C ILE A 88 -1.16 2.48 11.39
N LEU A 89 -0.58 1.57 12.17
CA LEU A 89 -1.12 1.16 13.47
C LEU A 89 -1.14 2.32 14.47
N MET A 90 -0.03 3.06 14.60
CA MET A 90 0.04 4.23 15.49
C MET A 90 -0.96 5.31 15.09
N ALA A 91 -1.17 5.53 13.79
CA ALA A 91 -2.18 6.46 13.31
C ALA A 91 -3.60 5.99 13.65
N ALA A 92 -3.88 4.68 13.55
CA ALA A 92 -5.18 4.11 13.91
C ALA A 92 -5.46 4.24 15.42
N GLU A 93 -4.49 3.88 16.25
CA GLU A 93 -4.54 4.05 17.71
C GLU A 93 -4.78 5.51 18.09
N ALA A 94 -4.08 6.46 17.45
CA ALA A 94 -4.27 7.88 17.72
C ALA A 94 -5.71 8.36 17.41
N ILE A 95 -6.33 7.84 16.35
CA ILE A 95 -7.73 8.15 16.01
C ILE A 95 -8.69 7.52 17.01
N GLU A 96 -8.42 6.30 17.47
CA GLU A 96 -9.22 5.66 18.52
C GLU A 96 -9.19 6.47 19.82
N GLN A 97 -8.00 6.92 20.26
CA GLN A 97 -7.87 7.74 21.47
C GLN A 97 -8.60 9.08 21.34
N GLN A 98 -8.53 9.73 20.17
CA GLN A 98 -9.27 10.98 19.91
C GLN A 98 -10.78 10.75 19.91
N ALA A 99 -11.26 9.61 19.40
CA ALA A 99 -12.68 9.30 19.35
C ALA A 99 -13.34 9.21 20.73
N LEU A 100 -12.56 8.99 21.81
CA LEU A 100 -13.06 8.95 23.19
C LEU A 100 -13.43 10.34 23.74
N THR A 101 -12.97 11.43 23.12
CA THR A 101 -13.06 12.79 23.67
C THR A 101 -13.78 13.79 22.77
N VAL A 102 -14.35 13.36 21.64
CA VAL A 102 -14.93 14.25 20.60
C VAL A 102 -16.44 14.05 20.39
N ASP A 103 -17.09 15.04 19.79
CA ASP A 103 -18.52 15.04 19.48
C ASP A 103 -18.87 14.14 18.28
N VAL A 104 -20.17 13.86 18.09
CA VAL A 104 -20.67 12.90 17.07
C VAL A 104 -20.27 13.27 15.63
N ALA A 105 -20.14 14.56 15.30
CA ALA A 105 -19.69 14.99 13.96
C ALA A 105 -18.23 14.58 13.69
N ASP A 106 -17.37 14.69 14.70
CA ASP A 106 -15.95 14.32 14.64
C ASP A 106 -15.75 12.80 14.60
N LEU A 107 -16.71 12.03 15.13
CA LEU A 107 -16.73 10.57 14.96
C LEU A 107 -16.88 10.14 13.50
N ASN A 108 -17.65 10.89 12.68
CA ASN A 108 -17.80 10.56 11.25
C ASN A 108 -16.51 10.84 10.47
N ALA A 109 -15.82 11.93 10.78
CA ALA A 109 -14.50 12.23 10.24
C ALA A 109 -13.49 11.14 10.64
N SER A 110 -13.47 10.75 11.92
CA SER A 110 -12.63 9.67 12.45
C SER A 110 -12.86 8.34 11.73
N LYS A 111 -14.13 7.94 11.50
CA LYS A 111 -14.48 6.75 10.72
C LYS A 111 -13.99 6.82 9.26
N LYS A 112 -13.97 8.00 8.65
CA LYS A 112 -13.44 8.16 7.28
C LYS A 112 -11.92 7.92 7.27
N ILE A 113 -11.21 8.48 8.25
CA ILE A 113 -9.76 8.29 8.40
C ILE A 113 -9.44 6.81 8.66
N LEU A 114 -10.15 6.14 9.56
CA LEU A 114 -9.96 4.69 9.82
C LEU A 114 -10.17 3.84 8.57
N ARG A 115 -11.17 4.16 7.72
CA ARG A 115 -11.36 3.44 6.44
C ARG A 115 -10.19 3.66 5.48
N HIS A 116 -9.56 4.83 5.50
CA HIS A 116 -8.37 5.09 4.70
C HIS A 116 -7.15 4.32 5.25
N LEU A 117 -6.92 4.34 6.56
CA LEU A 117 -5.84 3.58 7.20
C LEU A 117 -6.01 2.06 6.97
N LYS A 118 -7.24 1.55 7.02
CA LYS A 118 -7.52 0.14 6.67
C LYS A 118 -7.16 -0.19 5.24
N SER A 119 -7.49 0.72 4.31
CA SER A 119 -7.14 0.57 2.90
C SER A 119 -5.62 0.58 2.68
N GLU A 120 -4.88 1.38 3.45
CA GLU A 120 -3.42 1.36 3.43
C GLU A 120 -2.85 0.05 3.97
N CYS A 121 -3.39 -0.43 5.11
CA CYS A 121 -3.00 -1.71 5.68
C CYS A 121 -3.17 -2.82 4.65
N HIS A 122 -4.33 -2.89 3.99
CA HIS A 122 -4.60 -3.85 2.93
C HIS A 122 -3.62 -3.74 1.75
N LEU A 123 -3.30 -2.52 1.30
CA LEU A 123 -2.36 -2.31 0.20
C LEU A 123 -0.96 -2.79 0.58
N LEU A 124 -0.46 -2.37 1.74
CA LEU A 124 0.85 -2.76 2.26
C LEU A 124 0.96 -4.28 2.39
N THR A 125 -0.02 -4.92 3.04
CA THR A 125 0.00 -6.36 3.28
C THR A 125 -0.11 -7.14 1.96
N ALA A 126 -0.93 -6.68 1.02
CA ALA A 126 -1.08 -7.36 -0.28
C ALA A 126 0.19 -7.22 -1.14
N LEU A 127 0.83 -6.06 -1.14
CA LEU A 127 2.10 -5.88 -1.86
C LEU A 127 3.23 -6.71 -1.23
N ALA A 128 3.26 -6.81 0.10
CA ALA A 128 4.26 -7.61 0.78
C ALA A 128 4.04 -9.13 0.61
N ASP A 129 2.79 -9.58 0.57
CA ASP A 129 2.41 -10.98 0.30
C ASP A 129 2.74 -11.36 -1.16
N LEU A 130 2.13 -10.65 -2.11
CA LEU A 130 2.29 -10.94 -3.54
C LEU A 130 3.71 -10.65 -4.03
N GLY A 131 4.44 -9.74 -3.38
CA GLY A 131 5.84 -9.45 -3.68
C GLY A 131 6.84 -10.45 -3.10
N ASP A 132 6.39 -11.51 -2.42
CA ASP A 132 7.23 -12.49 -1.70
C ASP A 132 8.17 -11.82 -0.66
N VAL A 133 7.64 -10.80 0.02
CA VAL A 133 8.38 -9.99 1.01
C VAL A 133 8.08 -10.44 2.43
N TRP A 134 6.82 -10.81 2.69
CA TRP A 134 6.34 -11.31 3.97
C TRP A 134 5.76 -12.71 3.82
N SER A 135 6.00 -13.54 4.83
CA SER A 135 5.32 -14.83 4.94
C SER A 135 3.84 -14.65 5.24
N LEU A 136 3.04 -15.70 4.98
CA LEU A 136 1.63 -15.73 5.34
C LEU A 136 1.38 -15.42 6.82
N ASP A 137 2.24 -15.90 7.72
CA ASP A 137 2.14 -15.62 9.17
C ASP A 137 2.34 -14.13 9.47
N HIS A 138 3.31 -13.48 8.81
CA HIS A 138 3.52 -12.04 8.95
C HIS A 138 2.34 -11.23 8.42
N VAL A 139 1.82 -11.58 7.24
CA VAL A 139 0.65 -10.94 6.63
C VAL A 139 -0.57 -11.06 7.53
N THR A 140 -0.86 -12.27 8.01
CA THR A 140 -1.99 -12.54 8.90
C THR A 140 -1.85 -11.75 10.21
N ALA A 141 -0.66 -11.76 10.81
CA ALA A 141 -0.40 -11.03 12.04
C ALA A 141 -0.46 -9.51 11.86
N ALA A 142 -0.13 -8.98 10.67
CA ALA A 142 -0.30 -7.56 10.36
C ALA A 142 -1.78 -7.18 10.28
N LEU A 143 -2.58 -7.99 9.58
CA LEU A 143 -4.04 -7.79 9.46
C LEU A 143 -4.76 -7.92 10.79
N THR A 144 -4.34 -8.83 11.67
CA THR A 144 -4.93 -9.00 13.02
C THR A 144 -4.63 -7.83 13.95
N ARG A 145 -3.49 -7.15 13.77
CA ARG A 145 -3.11 -6.01 14.63
C ARG A 145 -3.85 -4.73 14.31
N PHE A 146 -4.40 -4.59 13.10
CA PHE A 146 -5.16 -3.42 12.67
C PHE A 146 -6.64 -3.55 13.03
#